data_AF-X6NST3-F1
#
_entry.id   AF-X6NST3-F1
#
_cell.length_a   1.000
_cell.length_b   1.000
_cell.length_c   1.000
_cell.angle_alpha   90.00
_cell.angle_beta   90.00
_cell.angle_gamma   90.00
#
_symmetry.space_group_name_H-M   'P 1'
#
loop_
_entity.id
_entity.type
_entity.pdbx_description
1 polymer ?
#
loop_
_entity_poly.entity_id
_entity_poly.type
_entity_poly.pdbx_seq_one_letter_code
_entity_poly.pdbx_strand_id
1 'polypeptide(L)'
;MWRVFDIERIVCVAREEKKMLIPFPLVGQQQNNKGKNKQTTKATLITIWRYCSGYLMRPIAQHFAQQHFVCKIPSFLHSIAEEDEWKLKNMQKLCFNEIKQQWAAVSSMTNSNSKSHHHVQTHRHHHHHKTAEEEIVKSSVINPKKNKAENAAFINFIHQQTGFEKSQIMEYWSYYVTTLQSEEFVQKYIEELWKVFTVLLIMCTGIYVMSQEDVLYAGNVCYTRWPQHSNRNLKFYYQLSFGYHLHRVVYQLFDTQRSDFVIMMIHHCITVVLIFSSYFFGLMEVGGLVMAVHDNADFFLAGAKTCIYSNEKFGRDLCFGAFVLSWIVVRIFVFSWKVLYPLTFQTTPMYSCRPLHMIAFQILLYLLLVCSSFFFSLLLFQFATKQQITNPRCCLSLSI
;
A
#
# COMPACT_ATOMS: atom_id res chain seq x y z
N MET A 1 26.31 -5.93 -22.68
CA MET A 1 26.52 -4.98 -21.58
C MET A 1 25.77 -5.47 -20.31
N TRP A 2 26.04 -6.70 -19.86
CA TRP A 2 25.35 -7.37 -18.74
C TRP A 2 26.35 -7.95 -17.73
N ARG A 3 27.38 -7.19 -17.32
CA ARG A 3 28.35 -7.58 -16.26
C ARG A 3 28.66 -6.41 -15.31
N VAL A 4 27.65 -5.86 -14.62
CA VAL A 4 27.89 -4.79 -13.61
C VAL A 4 27.19 -5.07 -12.26
N PHE A 5 26.42 -6.14 -12.11
CA PHE A 5 25.81 -6.49 -10.82
C PHE A 5 26.38 -7.80 -10.28
N ASP A 6 27.54 -7.70 -9.63
CA ASP A 6 28.13 -8.80 -8.85
C ASP A 6 27.36 -8.93 -7.53
N ILE A 7 26.24 -9.66 -7.60
CA ILE A 7 25.26 -9.88 -6.51
C ILE A 7 25.92 -10.52 -5.28
N GLU A 8 26.98 -11.32 -5.48
CA GLU A 8 27.71 -12.00 -4.40
C GLU A 8 28.41 -11.01 -3.46
N ARG A 9 29.01 -9.93 -4.00
CA ARG A 9 29.66 -8.88 -3.19
C ARG A 9 28.67 -8.09 -2.34
N ILE A 10 27.50 -7.80 -2.88
CA ILE A 10 26.44 -7.05 -2.17
C ILE A 10 25.86 -7.88 -1.01
N VAL A 11 25.66 -9.18 -1.23
CA VAL A 11 25.17 -10.12 -0.19
C VAL A 11 26.21 -10.29 0.95
N CYS A 12 27.50 -10.20 0.64
CA CYS A 12 28.57 -10.29 1.63
C CYS A 12 28.64 -9.04 2.52
N VAL A 13 28.53 -7.84 1.93
CA VAL A 13 28.51 -6.56 2.69
C VAL A 13 27.27 -6.46 3.60
N ALA A 14 26.10 -6.90 3.13
CA ALA A 14 24.87 -6.94 3.94
C ALA A 14 24.93 -7.93 5.13
N ARG A 15 25.85 -8.92 5.09
CA ARG A 15 26.06 -9.89 6.18
C ARG A 15 26.99 -9.35 7.26
N GLU A 16 27.95 -8.50 6.89
CA GLU A 16 28.94 -7.90 7.79
C GLU A 16 28.32 -6.77 8.63
N GLU A 17 27.45 -5.91 8.06
CA GLU A 17 26.81 -4.81 8.80
C GLU A 17 25.81 -5.26 9.88
N LYS A 18 25.25 -6.47 9.75
CA LYS A 18 24.38 -7.08 10.78
C LYS A 18 25.08 -7.30 12.14
N LYS A 19 26.41 -7.20 12.21
CA LYS A 19 27.20 -7.41 13.43
C LYS A 19 27.49 -6.13 14.21
N MET A 20 27.30 -4.94 13.63
CA MET A 20 27.75 -3.66 14.24
C MET A 20 26.65 -2.81 14.90
N LEU A 21 25.39 -3.23 14.86
CA LEU A 21 24.30 -2.55 15.56
C LEU A 21 23.87 -3.37 16.78
N ILE A 22 23.96 -2.73 17.96
CA ILE A 22 23.42 -3.19 19.24
C ILE A 22 22.04 -3.85 19.01
N PRO A 23 21.79 -5.07 19.50
CA PRO A 23 20.74 -5.93 18.94
C PRO A 23 19.35 -5.45 19.37
N PHE A 24 18.69 -4.69 18.49
CA PHE A 24 17.24 -4.64 18.47
C PHE A 24 16.72 -5.93 17.83
N PRO A 25 15.86 -6.71 18.50
CA PRO A 25 15.19 -7.82 17.86
C PRO A 25 14.23 -7.23 16.83
N LEU A 26 14.67 -7.23 15.58
CA LEU A 26 13.80 -7.07 14.43
C LEU A 26 12.59 -7.96 14.62
N VAL A 27 11.43 -7.32 14.58
CA VAL A 27 10.11 -7.94 14.48
C VAL A 27 10.21 -9.18 13.58
N GLY A 28 10.11 -10.35 14.20
CA GLY A 28 9.86 -11.63 13.55
C GLY A 28 10.99 -12.23 12.72
N GLN A 29 12.12 -12.63 13.34
CA GLN A 29 12.81 -13.90 12.99
C GLN A 29 13.58 -14.48 14.19
N GLN A 30 12.87 -14.98 15.20
CA GLN A 30 13.35 -16.19 15.89
C GLN A 30 12.80 -17.39 15.12
N GLN A 31 13.50 -17.78 14.04
CA GLN A 31 13.28 -19.07 13.42
C GLN A 31 13.80 -20.14 14.36
N ASN A 32 12.86 -20.83 15.01
CA ASN A 32 13.09 -22.15 15.57
C ASN A 32 13.65 -23.04 14.44
N ASN A 33 14.78 -23.70 14.70
CA ASN A 33 15.70 -24.26 13.70
C ASN A 33 15.19 -25.54 12.98
N LYS A 34 13.87 -25.70 12.78
CA LYS A 34 13.24 -26.89 12.20
C LYS A 34 12.20 -26.53 11.11
N GLY A 35 12.65 -25.91 10.01
CA GLY A 35 11.76 -25.59 8.88
C GLY A 35 12.40 -24.88 7.68
N LYS A 36 13.73 -24.98 7.50
CA LYS A 36 14.54 -24.08 6.65
C LYS A 36 14.31 -24.13 5.12
N ASN A 37 13.45 -24.99 4.57
CA ASN A 37 13.40 -25.19 3.11
C ASN A 37 12.13 -24.74 2.37
N LYS A 38 11.07 -24.23 3.04
CA LYS A 38 9.82 -23.84 2.32
C LYS A 38 9.45 -22.36 2.36
N GLN A 39 10.12 -21.54 3.17
CA GLN A 39 9.77 -20.13 3.39
C GLN A 39 10.86 -19.14 2.92
N THR A 40 12.06 -19.64 2.69
CA THR A 40 13.27 -18.90 2.29
C THR A 40 13.28 -18.49 0.82
N THR A 41 12.54 -19.17 -0.06
CA THR A 41 12.42 -18.83 -1.48
C THR A 41 11.34 -17.78 -1.78
N LYS A 42 10.40 -17.55 -0.84
CA LYS A 42 9.23 -16.67 -1.03
C LYS A 42 9.56 -15.17 -0.90
N ALA A 43 10.76 -14.80 -0.47
CA ALA A 43 11.10 -13.44 -0.04
C ALA A 43 12.07 -12.69 -0.97
N THR A 44 12.74 -13.35 -1.92
CA THR A 44 13.97 -12.79 -2.50
C THR A 44 13.76 -11.54 -3.38
N LEU A 45 12.72 -11.49 -4.22
CA LEU A 45 12.49 -10.33 -5.11
C LEU A 45 11.91 -9.12 -4.38
N ILE A 46 10.97 -9.33 -3.45
CA ILE A 46 10.36 -8.25 -2.64
C ILE A 46 11.39 -7.65 -1.67
N THR A 47 12.32 -8.48 -1.18
CA THR A 47 13.38 -8.02 -0.29
C THR A 47 14.37 -7.09 -1.01
N ILE A 48 14.70 -7.34 -2.27
CA ILE A 48 15.62 -6.47 -3.04
C ILE A 48 15.01 -5.08 -3.23
N TRP A 49 13.75 -5.00 -3.66
CA TRP A 49 13.07 -3.71 -3.80
C TRP A 49 12.96 -2.97 -2.46
N ARG A 50 12.51 -3.65 -1.39
CA ARG A 50 12.44 -3.06 -0.03
C ARG A 50 13.81 -2.59 0.47
N TYR A 51 14.86 -3.32 0.10
CA TYR A 51 16.23 -2.97 0.47
C TYR A 51 16.72 -1.73 -0.29
N CYS A 52 16.55 -1.68 -1.62
CA CYS A 52 16.97 -0.53 -2.44
C CYS A 52 16.16 0.74 -2.14
N SER A 53 14.84 0.64 -2.04
CA SER A 53 13.97 1.77 -1.67
C SER A 53 14.21 2.23 -0.24
N GLY A 54 14.37 1.27 0.69
CA GLY A 54 14.72 1.54 2.07
C GLY A 54 16.06 2.26 2.20
N TYR A 55 17.09 1.85 1.47
CA TYR A 55 18.41 2.48 1.55
C TYR A 55 18.37 3.97 1.13
N LEU A 56 17.71 4.28 0.02
CA LEU A 56 17.67 5.65 -0.52
C LEU A 56 16.71 6.57 0.26
N MET A 57 15.54 6.07 0.66
CA MET A 57 14.45 6.91 1.20
C MET A 57 14.35 6.90 2.73
N ARG A 58 14.98 5.94 3.43
CA ARG A 58 14.90 5.85 4.90
C ARG A 58 15.44 7.08 5.63
N PRO A 59 16.54 7.75 5.22
CA PRO A 59 17.00 8.95 5.91
C PRO A 59 15.95 10.07 5.93
N ILE A 60 15.27 10.28 4.80
CA ILE A 60 14.18 11.26 4.67
C ILE A 60 13.02 10.85 5.58
N ALA A 61 12.65 9.58 5.57
CA ALA A 61 11.56 9.07 6.40
C ALA A 61 11.85 9.16 7.89
N GLN A 62 13.08 8.89 8.32
CA GLN A 62 13.51 9.03 9.70
C GLN A 62 13.49 10.48 10.17
N HIS A 63 13.88 11.42 9.30
CA HIS A 63 13.79 12.85 9.61
C HIS A 63 12.36 13.27 9.97
N PHE A 64 11.37 12.90 9.15
CA PHE A 64 9.96 13.20 9.47
C PHE A 64 9.43 12.41 10.67
N ALA A 65 9.85 11.15 10.83
CA ALA A 65 9.47 10.35 11.99
C ALA A 65 9.92 10.99 13.31
N GLN A 66 11.13 11.56 13.36
CA GLN A 66 11.65 12.26 14.54
C GLN A 66 10.85 13.52 14.91
N GLN A 67 10.19 14.15 13.95
CA GLN A 67 9.29 15.30 14.21
C GLN A 67 7.94 14.85 14.81
N HIS A 68 7.51 13.63 14.49
CA HIS A 68 6.23 13.07 14.96
C HIS A 68 6.35 12.25 16.25
N PHE A 69 7.51 11.66 16.52
CA PHE A 69 7.74 10.72 17.61
C PHE A 69 9.01 11.10 18.39
N VAL A 70 8.86 11.28 19.71
CA VAL A 70 10.00 11.50 20.62
C VAL A 70 10.36 10.16 21.26
N CYS A 71 11.27 9.41 20.63
CA CYS A 71 11.79 8.15 21.16
C CYS A 71 12.98 8.43 22.09
N LYS A 72 12.72 8.85 23.33
CA LYS A 72 13.77 9.01 24.34
C LYS A 72 14.04 7.67 25.03
N ILE A 73 15.30 7.21 25.01
CA ILE A 73 15.71 6.00 25.73
C ILE A 73 15.52 6.25 27.24
N PRO A 74 14.79 5.36 27.95
CA PRO A 74 14.63 5.48 29.40
C PRO A 74 15.97 5.50 30.13
N SER A 75 16.17 6.46 31.03
CA SER A 75 17.48 6.65 31.68
C SER A 75 17.90 5.46 32.53
N PHE A 76 16.94 4.76 33.13
CA PHE A 76 17.22 3.59 33.98
C PHE A 76 17.85 2.44 33.20
N LEU A 77 17.67 2.36 31.87
CA LEU A 77 18.29 1.31 31.05
C LEU A 77 19.82 1.39 31.03
N HIS A 78 20.38 2.60 31.18
CA HIS A 78 21.82 2.79 31.25
C HIS A 78 22.41 2.39 32.61
N SER A 79 21.59 2.28 33.65
CA SER A 79 22.01 1.97 35.02
C SER A 79 21.72 0.52 35.44
N ILE A 80 21.33 -0.36 34.51
CA ILE A 80 21.07 -1.78 34.82
C ILE A 80 22.39 -2.51 35.01
N ALA A 81 22.57 -3.14 36.18
CA ALA A 81 23.71 -4.00 36.45
C ALA A 81 23.67 -5.27 35.59
N GLU A 82 24.83 -5.83 35.27
CA GLU A 82 24.95 -7.03 34.44
C GLU A 82 24.19 -8.24 35.04
N GLU A 83 24.13 -8.32 36.37
CA GLU A 83 23.37 -9.33 37.12
C GLU A 83 21.85 -9.22 36.94
N ASP A 84 21.34 -8.03 36.60
CA ASP A 84 19.91 -7.74 36.41
C ASP A 84 19.48 -7.77 34.92
N GLU A 85 20.41 -8.07 34.00
CA GLU A 85 20.14 -8.12 32.56
C GLU A 85 19.05 -9.14 32.20
N TRP A 86 18.93 -10.23 32.96
CA TRP A 86 17.88 -11.24 32.76
C TRP A 86 16.49 -10.66 33.07
N LYS A 87 16.35 -9.77 34.06
CA LYS A 87 15.08 -9.09 34.39
C LYS A 87 14.66 -8.21 33.23
N LEU A 88 15.61 -7.47 32.65
CA LEU A 88 15.37 -6.64 31.47
C LEU A 88 14.92 -7.50 30.29
N LYS A 89 15.64 -8.57 29.96
CA LYS A 89 15.27 -9.51 28.89
C LYS A 89 13.87 -10.11 29.11
N ASN A 90 13.53 -10.44 30.36
CA ASN A 90 12.20 -10.94 30.70
C ASN A 90 11.12 -9.86 30.49
N MET A 91 11.33 -8.63 30.96
CA MET A 91 10.41 -7.50 30.73
C MET A 91 10.21 -7.26 29.23
N GLN A 92 11.29 -7.20 28.44
CA GLN A 92 11.22 -7.02 26.99
C GLN A 92 10.39 -8.11 26.32
N LYS A 93 10.58 -9.37 26.73
CA LYS A 93 9.82 -10.52 26.23
C LYS A 93 8.33 -10.43 26.58
N LEU A 94 8.00 -10.01 27.80
CA LEU A 94 6.62 -9.82 28.24
C LEU A 94 5.92 -8.69 27.46
N CYS A 95 6.58 -7.55 27.29
CA CYS A 95 6.10 -6.44 26.45
C CYS A 95 5.86 -6.87 25.00
N PHE A 96 6.79 -7.65 24.42
CA PHE A 96 6.62 -8.18 23.08
C PHE A 96 5.41 -9.11 22.97
N ASN A 97 5.23 -10.02 23.93
CA ASN A 97 4.12 -10.96 23.93
C ASN A 97 2.77 -10.26 24.08
N GLU A 98 2.70 -9.22 24.91
CA GLU A 98 1.49 -8.41 25.11
C GLU A 98 1.06 -7.75 23.80
N ILE A 99 1.97 -7.06 23.11
CA ILE A 99 1.68 -6.46 21.80
C ILE A 99 1.22 -7.52 20.79
N LYS A 100 1.88 -8.68 20.78
CA LYS A 100 1.49 -9.79 19.90
C LYS A 100 0.09 -10.31 20.21
N GLN A 101 -0.29 -10.40 21.49
CA GLN A 101 -1.64 -10.81 21.90
C GLN A 101 -2.67 -9.75 21.51
N GLN A 102 -2.39 -8.48 21.74
CA GLN A 102 -3.25 -7.38 21.33
C GLN A 102 -3.47 -7.39 19.82
N TRP A 103 -2.43 -7.58 19.02
CA TRP A 103 -2.55 -7.72 17.56
C TRP A 103 -3.35 -8.96 17.13
N ALA A 104 -3.17 -10.09 17.84
CA ALA A 104 -3.92 -11.32 17.57
C ALA A 104 -5.41 -11.16 17.94
N ALA A 105 -5.73 -10.48 19.05
CA ALA A 105 -7.09 -10.19 19.49
C ALA A 105 -7.81 -9.27 18.50
N VAL A 106 -7.12 -8.23 18.01
CA VAL A 106 -7.65 -7.38 16.93
C VAL A 106 -7.90 -8.20 15.67
N SER A 107 -6.99 -9.10 15.31
CA SER A 107 -7.14 -9.96 14.11
C SER A 107 -8.19 -11.08 14.26
N SER A 108 -8.60 -11.42 15.49
CA SER A 108 -9.61 -12.43 15.77
C SER A 108 -11.01 -11.84 15.91
N MET A 109 -11.13 -10.62 16.47
CA MET A 109 -12.37 -9.84 16.49
C MET A 109 -12.90 -9.53 15.09
N THR A 110 -12.00 -9.33 14.13
CA THR A 110 -12.38 -9.15 12.71
C THR A 110 -12.89 -10.44 12.08
N ASN A 111 -12.34 -11.59 12.47
CA ASN A 111 -12.74 -12.91 11.97
C ASN A 111 -14.03 -13.46 12.61
N SER A 112 -14.27 -13.24 13.90
CA SER A 112 -15.49 -13.70 14.60
C SER A 112 -16.74 -12.93 14.17
N ASN A 113 -16.59 -11.63 13.91
CA ASN A 113 -17.62 -10.78 13.30
C ASN A 113 -17.93 -11.12 11.84
N SER A 114 -17.20 -12.05 11.21
CA SER A 114 -17.57 -12.67 9.93
C SER A 114 -18.45 -13.92 10.11
N LYS A 115 -18.36 -14.61 11.25
CA LYS A 115 -19.09 -15.86 11.51
C LYS A 115 -20.45 -15.65 12.19
N SER A 116 -20.64 -14.58 12.96
CA SER A 116 -21.94 -14.28 13.60
C SER A 116 -22.99 -13.67 12.65
N HIS A 117 -22.58 -13.16 11.48
CA HIS A 117 -23.50 -12.56 10.50
C HIS A 117 -24.10 -13.55 9.48
N HIS A 118 -23.82 -14.85 9.60
CA HIS A 118 -24.48 -15.85 8.76
C HIS A 118 -25.94 -16.16 9.16
N HIS A 119 -26.48 -15.56 10.22
CA HIS A 119 -27.84 -15.88 10.70
C HIS A 119 -28.88 -14.76 10.71
N VAL A 120 -28.59 -13.56 10.21
CA VAL A 120 -29.61 -12.49 10.09
C VAL A 120 -29.46 -11.75 8.75
N GLN A 121 -30.36 -12.05 7.81
CA GLN A 121 -30.62 -11.19 6.66
C GLN A 121 -31.31 -9.92 7.14
N THR A 122 -30.66 -8.76 6.97
CA THR A 122 -31.24 -7.49 6.46
C THR A 122 -30.18 -6.38 6.42
N HIS A 123 -30.10 -5.67 5.28
CA HIS A 123 -29.50 -4.34 5.04
C HIS A 123 -28.00 -4.07 5.35
N ARG A 124 -27.14 -4.52 4.43
CA ARG A 124 -26.12 -3.81 3.62
C ARG A 124 -25.60 -2.40 4.06
N HIS A 125 -25.22 -2.16 5.32
CA HIS A 125 -24.50 -0.92 5.71
C HIS A 125 -23.33 -1.09 6.72
N HIS A 126 -22.94 -2.30 7.10
CA HIS A 126 -22.02 -2.51 8.24
C HIS A 126 -20.58 -2.95 7.91
N HIS A 127 -20.20 -3.07 6.64
CA HIS A 127 -18.85 -3.54 6.30
C HIS A 127 -17.77 -2.45 6.23
N HIS A 128 -18.12 -1.19 5.94
CA HIS A 128 -17.13 -0.09 5.81
C HIS A 128 -16.70 0.52 7.15
N HIS A 129 -17.55 0.45 8.19
CA HIS A 129 -17.18 0.91 9.53
C HIS A 129 -16.12 0.02 10.17
N LYS A 130 -16.18 -1.31 9.94
CA LYS A 130 -15.27 -2.29 10.55
C LYS A 130 -13.79 -2.04 10.27
N THR A 131 -13.43 -1.50 9.10
CA THR A 131 -12.01 -1.44 8.68
C THR A 131 -11.32 -0.11 8.98
N ALA A 132 -12.05 1.00 8.89
CA ALA A 132 -11.58 2.26 9.48
C ALA A 132 -11.49 2.09 11.01
N GLU A 133 -12.47 1.39 11.62
CA GLU A 133 -12.36 0.95 13.01
C GLU A 133 -11.17 0.01 13.22
N GLU A 134 -10.79 -0.89 12.32
CA GLU A 134 -9.57 -1.72 12.47
C GLU A 134 -8.27 -0.92 12.51
N GLU A 135 -8.10 0.11 11.66
CA GLU A 135 -6.90 0.97 11.70
C GLU A 135 -6.93 1.98 12.87
N ILE A 136 -8.11 2.48 13.22
CA ILE A 136 -8.33 3.31 14.42
C ILE A 136 -8.16 2.46 15.68
N VAL A 137 -8.55 1.19 15.69
CA VAL A 137 -8.39 0.22 16.79
C VAL A 137 -6.94 -0.22 16.87
N LYS A 138 -6.25 -0.53 15.76
CA LYS A 138 -4.80 -0.77 15.78
C LYS A 138 -4.04 0.44 16.31
N SER A 139 -4.36 1.65 15.87
CA SER A 139 -3.72 2.88 16.36
C SER A 139 -4.18 3.33 17.75
N SER A 140 -5.36 2.89 18.23
CA SER A 140 -5.89 3.22 19.56
C SER A 140 -5.61 2.17 20.64
N VAL A 141 -5.42 0.90 20.28
CA VAL A 141 -4.95 -0.18 21.16
C VAL A 141 -3.46 0.01 21.47
N ILE A 142 -2.70 0.54 20.53
CA ILE A 142 -1.30 0.93 20.72
C ILE A 142 -1.19 2.33 21.41
N ASN A 143 -2.30 2.96 21.80
CA ASN A 143 -2.25 4.24 22.50
C ASN A 143 -2.18 4.03 24.02
N PRO A 144 -1.03 4.29 24.68
CA PRO A 144 -0.87 4.11 26.13
C PRO A 144 -1.87 4.95 26.96
N LYS A 145 -2.54 5.94 26.35
CA LYS A 145 -3.52 6.82 27.00
C LYS A 145 -4.95 6.27 27.03
N LYS A 146 -5.32 5.26 26.22
CA LYS A 146 -6.75 4.90 26.02
C LYS A 146 -7.25 3.74 26.90
N ASN A 147 -6.38 2.84 27.37
CA ASN A 147 -6.74 1.75 28.30
C ASN A 147 -5.92 1.80 29.60
N LYS A 148 -6.18 2.82 30.42
CA LYS A 148 -5.47 3.03 31.70
C LYS A 148 -5.60 1.83 32.67
N ALA A 149 -6.74 1.14 32.66
CA ALA A 149 -7.01 0.00 33.54
C ALA A 149 -6.31 -1.30 33.10
N GLU A 150 -6.36 -1.65 31.81
CA GLU A 150 -5.66 -2.84 31.27
C GLU A 150 -4.14 -2.66 31.31
N ASN A 151 -3.66 -1.46 30.96
CA ASN A 151 -2.25 -1.12 31.12
C ASN A 151 -1.83 -1.25 32.60
N ALA A 152 -2.65 -0.82 33.56
CA ALA A 152 -2.32 -0.97 34.98
C ALA A 152 -2.21 -2.45 35.42
N ALA A 153 -3.11 -3.32 34.94
CA ALA A 153 -3.05 -4.76 35.23
C ALA A 153 -1.79 -5.42 34.64
N PHE A 154 -1.46 -5.08 33.39
CA PHE A 154 -0.26 -5.56 32.71
C PHE A 154 1.04 -5.09 33.40
N ILE A 155 1.11 -3.81 33.77
CA ILE A 155 2.25 -3.25 34.49
C ILE A 155 2.42 -3.91 35.86
N ASN A 156 1.32 -4.19 36.58
CA ASN A 156 1.36 -4.94 37.84
C ASN A 156 1.89 -6.37 37.64
N PHE A 157 1.50 -7.05 36.56
CA PHE A 157 2.00 -8.38 36.23
C PHE A 157 3.51 -8.38 35.95
N ILE A 158 4.02 -7.44 35.15
CA ILE A 158 5.48 -7.33 34.91
C ILE A 158 6.21 -7.03 36.20
N HIS A 159 5.69 -6.13 37.03
CA HIS A 159 6.28 -5.80 38.32
C HIS A 159 6.46 -7.04 39.20
N GLN A 160 5.43 -7.89 39.31
CA GLN A 160 5.51 -9.15 40.06
C GLN A 160 6.54 -10.14 39.50
N GLN A 161 6.72 -10.18 38.18
CA GLN A 161 7.62 -11.14 37.51
C GLN A 161 9.09 -10.70 37.47
N THR A 162 9.35 -9.38 37.48
CA THR A 162 10.68 -8.82 37.22
C THR A 162 11.24 -8.02 38.38
N GLY A 163 10.39 -7.54 39.29
CA GLY A 163 10.78 -6.67 40.40
C GLY A 163 11.07 -5.22 40.01
N PHE A 164 10.97 -4.84 38.72
CA PHE A 164 11.15 -3.44 38.30
C PHE A 164 10.05 -2.54 38.86
N GLU A 165 10.38 -1.27 39.14
CA GLU A 165 9.39 -0.31 39.60
C GLU A 165 8.34 -0.05 38.50
N LYS A 166 7.07 0.14 38.89
CA LYS A 166 5.98 0.39 37.94
C LYS A 166 6.23 1.62 37.05
N SER A 167 6.93 2.63 37.57
CA SER A 167 7.33 3.82 36.82
C SER A 167 8.31 3.48 35.68
N GLN A 168 9.34 2.67 35.97
CA GLN A 168 10.31 2.18 34.99
C GLN A 168 9.65 1.33 33.91
N ILE A 169 8.71 0.45 34.29
CA ILE A 169 7.98 -0.38 33.33
C ILE A 169 7.10 0.49 32.43
N MET A 170 6.39 1.50 32.98
CA MET A 170 5.59 2.45 32.20
C MET A 170 6.44 3.27 31.23
N GLU A 171 7.61 3.75 31.68
CA GLU A 171 8.55 4.49 30.84
C GLU A 171 9.06 3.63 29.68
N TYR A 172 9.47 2.38 29.97
CA TYR A 172 9.87 1.42 28.95
C TYR A 172 8.75 1.05 27.99
N TRP A 173 7.53 0.81 28.50
CA TRP A 173 6.37 0.50 27.67
C TRP A 173 6.05 1.63 26.70
N SER A 174 6.03 2.88 27.18
CA SER A 174 5.82 4.05 26.34
C SER A 174 6.92 4.21 25.28
N TYR A 175 8.19 4.03 25.66
CA TYR A 175 9.33 4.04 24.73
C TYR A 175 9.19 2.96 23.65
N TYR A 176 8.91 1.72 24.06
CA TYR A 176 8.81 0.57 23.17
C TYR A 176 7.68 0.74 22.16
N VAL A 177 6.50 1.13 22.63
CA VAL A 177 5.32 1.41 21.80
C VAL A 177 5.57 2.55 20.82
N THR A 178 6.14 3.67 21.28
CA THR A 178 6.46 4.83 20.43
C THR A 178 7.48 4.47 19.35
N THR A 179 8.47 3.65 19.69
CA THR A 179 9.48 3.17 18.74
C THR A 179 8.88 2.28 17.66
N LEU A 180 7.95 1.38 18.02
CA LEU A 180 7.22 0.57 17.06
C LEU A 180 6.37 1.43 16.11
N GLN A 181 5.66 2.43 16.65
CA GLN A 181 4.87 3.37 15.85
C GLN A 181 5.76 4.18 14.89
N SER A 182 6.94 4.62 15.35
CA SER A 182 7.91 5.33 14.52
C SER A 182 8.42 4.46 13.37
N GLU A 183 8.76 3.19 13.62
CA GLU A 183 9.21 2.28 12.56
C GLU A 183 8.11 1.95 11.56
N GLU A 184 6.86 1.75 12.01
CA GLU A 184 5.71 1.56 11.13
C GLU A 184 5.47 2.80 10.25
N PHE A 185 5.57 4.00 10.84
CA PHE A 185 5.48 5.26 10.10
C PHE A 185 6.56 5.35 9.02
N VAL A 186 7.81 5.05 9.36
CA VAL A 186 8.95 5.08 8.41
C VAL A 186 8.69 4.14 7.24
N GLN A 187 8.24 2.91 7.50
CA GLN A 187 7.92 1.93 6.46
C GLN A 187 6.81 2.43 5.53
N LYS A 188 5.68 2.87 6.10
CA LYS A 188 4.54 3.38 5.32
C LYS A 188 4.92 4.60 4.48
N TYR A 189 5.73 5.51 5.03
CA TYR A 189 6.16 6.69 4.31
C TYR A 189 7.11 6.36 3.15
N ILE A 190 8.04 5.42 3.32
CA ILE A 190 8.88 4.91 2.23
C ILE A 190 8.03 4.27 1.12
N GLU A 191 7.01 3.49 1.49
CA GLU A 191 6.09 2.88 0.53
C GLU A 191 5.35 3.95 -0.30
N GLU A 192 4.87 5.03 0.32
CA GLU A 192 4.21 6.13 -0.40
C GLU A 192 5.19 6.95 -1.27
N LEU A 193 6.39 7.24 -0.78
CA LEU A 193 7.44 7.90 -1.58
C LEU A 193 7.82 7.07 -2.82
N TRP A 194 7.92 5.75 -2.65
CA TRP A 194 8.19 4.86 -3.77
C TRP A 194 7.06 4.85 -4.79
N LYS A 195 5.80 4.86 -4.34
CA LYS A 195 4.63 4.98 -5.23
C LYS A 195 4.68 6.31 -5.99
N VAL A 196 4.92 7.43 -5.31
CA VAL A 196 5.06 8.75 -5.97
C VAL A 196 6.13 8.69 -7.06
N PHE A 197 7.33 8.18 -6.74
CA PHE A 197 8.42 8.09 -7.70
C PHE A 197 8.09 7.22 -8.92
N THR A 198 7.57 6.02 -8.69
CA THR A 198 7.26 5.07 -9.77
C THR A 198 6.10 5.52 -10.65
N VAL A 199 5.01 6.01 -10.05
CA VAL A 199 3.85 6.50 -10.79
C VAL A 199 4.20 7.79 -11.53
N LEU A 200 5.01 8.69 -10.97
CA LEU A 200 5.49 9.88 -11.68
C LEU A 200 6.29 9.50 -12.93
N LEU A 201 7.20 8.54 -12.80
CA LEU A 201 8.01 8.07 -13.92
C LEU A 201 7.14 7.45 -15.04
N ILE A 202 6.14 6.65 -14.67
CA ILE A 202 5.17 6.06 -15.62
C ILE A 202 4.30 7.15 -16.25
N MET A 203 3.82 8.12 -15.45
CA MET A 203 3.01 9.24 -15.93
C MET A 203 3.78 10.10 -16.93
N CYS A 204 5.01 10.52 -16.61
CA CYS A 204 5.85 11.31 -17.52
C CYS A 204 6.15 10.53 -18.81
N THR A 205 6.43 9.23 -18.70
CA THR A 205 6.64 8.37 -19.87
C THR A 205 5.36 8.27 -20.70
N GLY A 206 4.20 8.06 -20.06
CA GLY A 206 2.90 7.97 -20.73
C GLY A 206 2.55 9.25 -21.46
N ILE A 207 2.73 10.43 -20.84
CA ILE A 207 2.50 11.73 -21.48
C ILE A 207 3.41 11.88 -22.71
N TYR A 208 4.71 11.61 -22.56
CA TYR A 208 5.66 11.71 -23.67
C TYR A 208 5.30 10.77 -24.83
N VAL A 209 5.06 9.49 -24.55
CA VAL A 209 4.78 8.48 -25.58
C VAL A 209 3.42 8.74 -26.24
N MET A 210 2.37 8.96 -25.44
CA MET A 210 1.03 9.18 -25.98
C MET A 210 0.90 10.51 -26.75
N SER A 211 1.74 11.51 -26.47
CA SER A 211 1.78 12.75 -27.25
C SER A 211 2.15 12.52 -28.73
N GLN A 212 2.77 11.38 -29.04
CA GLN A 212 3.19 10.97 -30.38
C GLN A 212 2.13 10.11 -31.09
N GLU A 213 1.07 9.70 -30.38
CA GLU A 213 0.05 8.79 -30.90
C GLU A 213 -1.22 9.54 -31.27
N ASP A 214 -1.74 9.32 -32.49
CA ASP A 214 -2.94 10.00 -32.98
C ASP A 214 -4.19 9.73 -32.13
N VAL A 215 -4.26 8.57 -31.47
CA VAL A 215 -5.38 8.17 -30.60
C VAL A 215 -5.61 9.11 -29.43
N LEU A 216 -4.58 9.84 -28.99
CA LEU A 216 -4.72 10.86 -27.95
C LEU A 216 -5.62 12.01 -28.43
N TYR A 217 -5.42 12.44 -29.68
CA TYR A 217 -6.08 13.60 -30.26
C TYR A 217 -7.43 13.22 -30.89
N ALA A 218 -7.51 12.08 -31.57
CA ALA A 218 -8.64 11.67 -32.39
C ALA A 218 -9.24 10.32 -31.93
N GLY A 219 -10.40 10.34 -31.27
CA GLY A 219 -11.03 9.11 -30.75
C GLY A 219 -11.55 8.16 -31.84
N ASN A 220 -11.87 8.68 -33.02
CA ASN A 220 -12.32 7.90 -34.17
C ASN A 220 -11.20 7.02 -34.79
N VAL A 221 -9.92 7.28 -34.47
CA VAL A 221 -8.80 6.44 -34.95
C VAL A 221 -8.47 5.27 -34.03
N CYS A 222 -8.98 5.27 -32.78
CA CYS A 222 -8.72 4.23 -31.77
C CYS A 222 -8.98 2.81 -32.29
N TYR A 223 -9.95 2.64 -33.17
CA TYR A 223 -10.45 1.32 -33.55
C TYR A 223 -10.59 1.12 -35.07
N THR A 224 -10.24 2.12 -35.87
CA THR A 224 -10.31 2.02 -37.33
C THR A 224 -9.02 1.46 -37.95
N ARG A 225 -7.89 1.58 -37.24
CA ARG A 225 -6.55 1.17 -37.72
C ARG A 225 -6.10 -0.18 -37.16
N TRP A 226 -6.90 -1.24 -37.36
CA TRP A 226 -6.57 -2.57 -36.84
C TRP A 226 -5.89 -3.47 -37.88
N PRO A 227 -4.83 -4.23 -37.50
CA PRO A 227 -4.11 -4.16 -36.23
C PRO A 227 -3.29 -2.87 -36.11
N GLN A 228 -3.20 -2.31 -34.90
CA GLN A 228 -2.50 -1.03 -34.67
C GLN A 228 -0.99 -1.18 -34.80
N HIS A 229 -0.35 -0.16 -35.35
CA HIS A 229 1.11 -0.09 -35.41
C HIS A 229 1.67 0.18 -34.02
N SER A 230 2.79 -0.46 -33.68
CA SER A 230 3.47 -0.25 -32.39
C SER A 230 4.90 0.21 -32.62
N ASN A 231 5.18 1.45 -32.22
CA ASN A 231 6.53 1.99 -32.23
C ASN A 231 7.34 1.52 -31.00
N ARG A 232 8.65 1.80 -31.00
CA ARG A 232 9.55 1.38 -29.90
C ARG A 232 9.16 2.02 -28.56
N ASN A 233 8.71 3.26 -28.58
CA ASN A 233 8.37 4.03 -27.38
C ASN A 233 7.11 3.46 -26.71
N LEU A 234 6.08 3.14 -27.49
CA LEU A 234 4.85 2.51 -27.02
C LEU A 234 5.10 1.11 -26.45
N LYS A 235 5.98 0.32 -27.07
CA LYS A 235 6.39 -0.98 -26.52
C LYS A 235 7.11 -0.84 -25.18
N PHE A 236 8.00 0.16 -25.05
CA PHE A 236 8.68 0.44 -23.78
C PHE A 236 7.70 0.88 -22.70
N TYR A 237 6.77 1.80 -23.02
CA TYR A 237 5.72 2.24 -22.11
C TYR A 237 4.83 1.07 -21.65
N TYR A 238 4.49 0.15 -22.56
CA TYR A 238 3.77 -1.08 -22.22
C TYR A 238 4.53 -1.99 -21.25
N GLN A 239 5.81 -2.24 -21.51
CA GLN A 239 6.63 -3.10 -20.65
C GLN A 239 6.78 -2.50 -19.26
N LEU A 240 7.01 -1.19 -19.18
CA LEU A 240 7.11 -0.46 -17.92
C LEU A 240 5.79 -0.52 -17.13
N SER A 241 4.67 -0.20 -17.77
CA SER A 241 3.34 -0.17 -17.14
C SER A 241 2.88 -1.56 -16.73
N PHE A 242 3.06 -2.58 -17.58
CA PHE A 242 2.76 -3.97 -17.26
C PHE A 242 3.59 -4.47 -16.07
N GLY A 243 4.89 -4.17 -16.05
CA GLY A 243 5.78 -4.52 -14.94
C GLY A 243 5.31 -3.90 -13.61
N TYR A 244 4.90 -2.63 -13.63
CA TYR A 244 4.34 -1.96 -12.46
C TYR A 244 3.03 -2.59 -11.98
N HIS A 245 2.09 -2.86 -12.90
CA HIS A 245 0.80 -3.45 -12.56
C HIS A 245 0.94 -4.89 -12.04
N LEU A 246 1.83 -5.67 -12.64
CA LEU A 246 2.16 -7.02 -12.17
C LEU A 246 2.84 -6.97 -10.80
N HIS A 247 3.76 -6.02 -10.59
CA HIS A 247 4.36 -5.78 -9.28
C HIS A 247 3.30 -5.46 -8.23
N ARG A 248 2.27 -4.64 -8.54
CA ARG A 248 1.18 -4.35 -7.60
C ARG A 248 0.37 -5.59 -7.22
N VAL A 249 0.05 -6.47 -8.17
CA VAL A 249 -0.63 -7.75 -7.88
C VAL A 249 0.21 -8.60 -6.93
N VAL A 250 1.49 -8.78 -7.26
CA VAL A 250 2.43 -9.54 -6.43
C VAL A 250 2.52 -8.91 -5.04
N TYR A 251 2.77 -7.61 -4.96
CA TYR A 251 2.87 -6.88 -3.70
C TYR A 251 1.65 -7.10 -2.82
N GLN A 252 0.45 -6.93 -3.38
CA GLN A 252 -0.81 -7.10 -2.66
C GLN A 252 -0.97 -8.52 -2.09
N LEU A 253 -0.54 -9.57 -2.81
CA LEU A 253 -0.60 -10.96 -2.33
C LEU A 253 0.31 -11.22 -1.13
N PHE A 254 1.41 -10.49 -1.00
CA PHE A 254 2.38 -10.64 0.08
C PHE A 254 2.23 -9.60 1.19
N ASP A 255 1.45 -8.54 0.97
CA ASP A 255 1.12 -7.56 1.98
C ASP A 255 0.04 -8.09 2.94
N THR A 256 -0.06 -7.46 4.10
CA THR A 256 -1.13 -7.71 5.05
C THR A 256 -2.49 -7.42 4.41
N GLN A 257 -3.34 -8.44 4.35
CA GLN A 257 -4.66 -8.34 3.72
C GLN A 257 -5.54 -7.35 4.50
N ARG A 258 -5.87 -6.23 3.84
CA ARG A 258 -6.83 -5.23 4.31
C ARG A 258 -8.25 -5.61 3.84
N SER A 259 -9.30 -4.99 4.39
CA SER A 259 -10.69 -5.35 4.02
C SER A 259 -11.05 -5.14 2.56
N ASP A 260 -10.35 -4.21 1.91
CA ASP A 260 -10.47 -3.87 0.50
C ASP A 260 -9.63 -4.80 -0.39
N PHE A 261 -8.90 -5.76 0.20
CA PHE A 261 -8.00 -6.66 -0.50
C PHE A 261 -8.67 -7.34 -1.70
N VAL A 262 -9.86 -7.92 -1.53
CA VAL A 262 -10.54 -8.66 -2.61
C VAL A 262 -10.91 -7.72 -3.75
N ILE A 263 -11.48 -6.57 -3.44
CA ILE A 263 -11.97 -5.61 -4.44
C ILE A 263 -10.78 -5.01 -5.20
N MET A 264 -9.72 -4.63 -4.48
CA MET A 264 -8.48 -4.10 -5.08
C MET A 264 -7.73 -5.16 -5.89
N MET A 265 -7.70 -6.42 -5.42
CA MET A 265 -7.11 -7.53 -6.16
C MET A 265 -7.87 -7.80 -7.47
N ILE A 266 -9.20 -7.83 -7.43
CA ILE A 266 -10.03 -7.99 -8.64
C ILE A 266 -9.74 -6.86 -9.62
N HIS A 267 -9.68 -5.62 -9.15
CA HIS A 267 -9.32 -4.47 -9.98
C HIS A 267 -7.93 -4.64 -10.62
N HIS A 268 -6.90 -5.00 -9.84
CA HIS A 268 -5.55 -5.22 -10.39
C HIS A 268 -5.51 -6.36 -11.40
N CYS A 269 -6.23 -7.47 -11.15
CA CYS A 269 -6.36 -8.55 -12.12
C CYS A 269 -7.02 -8.06 -13.42
N ILE A 270 -8.11 -7.29 -13.35
CA ILE A 270 -8.77 -6.70 -14.53
C ILE A 270 -7.78 -5.82 -15.32
N THR A 271 -7.03 -4.95 -14.65
CA THR A 271 -6.06 -4.06 -15.32
C THR A 271 -4.93 -4.85 -16.00
N VAL A 272 -4.36 -5.86 -15.35
CA VAL A 272 -3.31 -6.71 -15.94
C VAL A 272 -3.85 -7.48 -17.15
N VAL A 273 -5.08 -8.01 -17.07
CA VAL A 273 -5.74 -8.70 -18.18
C VAL A 273 -6.06 -7.73 -19.33
N LEU A 274 -6.44 -6.48 -19.05
CA LEU A 274 -6.64 -5.43 -20.07
C LEU A 274 -5.35 -5.09 -20.80
N ILE A 275 -4.24 -4.91 -20.08
CA ILE A 275 -2.94 -4.63 -20.68
C ILE A 275 -2.50 -5.81 -21.54
N PHE A 276 -2.61 -7.03 -21.04
CA PHE A 276 -2.25 -8.24 -21.78
C PHE A 276 -3.13 -8.46 -23.02
N SER A 277 -4.44 -8.32 -22.88
CA SER A 277 -5.39 -8.52 -23.99
C SER A 277 -5.26 -7.44 -25.07
N SER A 278 -5.08 -6.17 -24.70
CA SER A 278 -4.82 -5.10 -25.69
C SER A 278 -3.53 -5.35 -26.49
N TYR A 279 -2.48 -5.88 -25.86
CA TYR A 279 -1.27 -6.30 -26.56
C TYR A 279 -1.54 -7.48 -27.52
N PHE A 280 -2.20 -8.53 -27.03
CA PHE A 280 -2.46 -9.73 -27.82
C PHE A 280 -3.44 -9.49 -28.99
N PHE A 281 -4.41 -8.59 -28.82
CA PHE A 281 -5.39 -8.24 -29.85
C PHE A 281 -4.88 -7.18 -30.84
N GLY A 282 -3.65 -6.66 -30.69
CA GLY A 282 -3.11 -5.63 -31.57
C GLY A 282 -3.77 -4.25 -31.39
N LEU A 283 -4.20 -3.94 -30.16
CA LEU A 283 -4.83 -2.68 -29.76
C LEU A 283 -3.90 -1.87 -28.83
N MET A 284 -2.61 -1.83 -29.16
CA MET A 284 -1.59 -1.23 -28.29
C MET A 284 -1.77 0.28 -28.12
N GLU A 285 -2.17 1.03 -29.16
CA GLU A 285 -2.37 2.48 -29.00
C GLU A 285 -3.55 2.74 -28.06
N VAL A 286 -4.63 1.95 -28.17
CA VAL A 286 -5.79 2.04 -27.28
C VAL A 286 -5.41 1.69 -25.85
N GLY A 287 -4.77 0.56 -25.60
CA GLY A 287 -4.42 0.21 -24.23
C GLY A 287 -3.36 1.15 -23.63
N GLY A 288 -2.48 1.72 -24.46
CA GLY A 288 -1.61 2.85 -24.07
C GLY A 288 -2.40 4.06 -23.59
N LEU A 289 -3.45 4.45 -24.32
CA LEU A 289 -4.36 5.51 -23.92
C LEU A 289 -5.10 5.18 -22.62
N VAL A 290 -5.57 3.93 -22.45
CA VAL A 290 -6.24 3.49 -21.22
C VAL A 290 -5.30 3.61 -20.01
N MET A 291 -4.05 3.14 -20.12
CA MET A 291 -3.06 3.28 -19.04
C MET A 291 -2.78 4.75 -18.73
N ALA A 292 -2.56 5.59 -19.75
CA ALA A 292 -2.28 7.01 -19.57
C ALA A 292 -3.44 7.79 -18.94
N VAL A 293 -4.68 7.40 -19.22
CA VAL A 293 -5.89 8.02 -18.65
C VAL A 293 -6.11 7.55 -17.20
N HIS A 294 -5.89 6.27 -16.91
CA HIS A 294 -6.17 5.73 -15.58
C HIS A 294 -5.04 6.01 -14.58
N ASP A 295 -3.76 5.93 -14.93
CA ASP A 295 -2.67 5.95 -13.95
C ASP A 295 -2.43 7.32 -13.29
N ASN A 296 -2.84 8.44 -13.92
CA ASN A 296 -2.53 9.80 -13.45
C ASN A 296 -3.10 10.12 -12.06
N ALA A 297 -4.28 9.60 -11.72
CA ALA A 297 -4.92 9.91 -10.44
C ALA A 297 -4.12 9.34 -9.26
N ASP A 298 -3.44 8.20 -9.44
CA ASP A 298 -2.71 7.53 -8.36
C ASP A 298 -1.50 8.35 -7.90
N PHE A 299 -0.91 9.17 -8.79
CA PHE A 299 0.16 10.11 -8.44
C PHE A 299 -0.33 11.13 -7.42
N PHE A 300 -1.47 11.78 -7.68
CA PHE A 300 -2.04 12.78 -6.77
C PHE A 300 -2.44 12.17 -5.43
N LEU A 301 -2.96 10.94 -5.43
CA LEU A 301 -3.32 10.23 -4.19
C LEU A 301 -2.09 9.91 -3.33
N ALA A 302 -1.03 9.36 -3.93
CA ALA A 302 0.23 9.07 -3.24
C ALA A 302 0.91 10.36 -2.77
N GLY A 303 0.83 11.44 -3.55
CA GLY A 303 1.29 12.78 -3.18
C GLY A 303 0.56 13.31 -1.94
N ALA A 304 -0.77 13.22 -1.89
CA ALA A 304 -1.56 13.65 -0.74
C ALA A 304 -1.19 12.88 0.53
N LYS A 305 -0.99 11.56 0.43
CA LYS A 305 -0.49 10.71 1.54
C LYS A 305 0.87 11.16 2.03
N THR A 306 1.80 11.40 1.11
CA THR A 306 3.16 11.87 1.42
C THR A 306 3.12 13.21 2.17
N CYS A 307 2.27 14.15 1.74
CA CYS A 307 2.08 15.43 2.42
C CYS A 307 1.52 15.26 3.84
N ILE A 308 0.67 14.26 4.11
CA ILE A 308 0.17 13.97 5.46
C ILE A 308 1.29 13.51 6.38
N TYR A 309 2.13 12.59 5.91
CA TYR A 309 3.29 12.14 6.66
C TYR A 309 4.33 13.26 6.87
N SER A 310 4.35 14.27 6.00
CA SER A 310 5.22 15.45 6.16
C SER A 310 4.57 16.60 6.96
N ASN A 311 3.33 16.42 7.44
CA ASN A 311 2.53 17.47 8.11
C ASN A 311 2.27 18.73 7.25
N GLU A 312 2.33 18.60 5.93
CA GLU A 312 2.14 19.68 4.94
C GLU A 312 0.66 19.82 4.54
N LYS A 313 -0.07 20.72 5.22
CA LYS A 313 -1.53 20.87 5.04
C LYS A 313 -1.91 21.38 3.66
N PHE A 314 -1.24 22.42 3.17
CA PHE A 314 -1.54 23.01 1.86
C PHE A 314 -1.30 22.01 0.73
N GLY A 315 -0.14 21.34 0.73
CA GLY A 315 0.20 20.32 -0.25
C GLY A 315 -0.78 19.14 -0.24
N ARG A 316 -1.19 18.68 0.96
CA ARG A 316 -2.21 17.64 1.11
C ARG A 316 -3.52 18.03 0.43
N ASP A 317 -4.06 19.21 0.76
CA ASP A 317 -5.37 19.64 0.27
C ASP A 317 -5.34 19.89 -1.25
N LEU A 318 -4.23 20.44 -1.76
CA LEU A 318 -4.00 20.62 -3.20
C LEU A 318 -3.94 19.28 -3.94
N CYS A 319 -3.11 18.34 -3.48
CA CYS A 319 -2.98 17.01 -4.08
C CYS A 319 -4.30 16.23 -4.02
N PHE A 320 -5.03 16.33 -2.92
CA PHE A 320 -6.33 15.69 -2.78
C PHE A 320 -7.38 16.30 -3.73
N GLY A 321 -7.42 17.63 -3.87
CA GLY A 321 -8.27 18.30 -4.85
C GLY A 321 -7.94 17.90 -6.28
N ALA A 322 -6.65 17.86 -6.64
CA ALA A 322 -6.18 17.41 -7.94
C ALA A 322 -6.54 15.95 -8.22
N PHE A 323 -6.46 15.08 -7.20
CA PHE A 323 -6.89 13.69 -7.28
C PHE A 323 -8.37 13.58 -7.65
N VAL A 324 -9.27 14.25 -6.90
CA VAL A 324 -10.72 14.21 -7.18
C VAL A 324 -11.03 14.74 -8.58
N LEU A 325 -10.42 15.87 -8.96
CA LEU A 325 -10.60 16.45 -10.30
C LEU A 325 -10.13 15.50 -11.39
N SER A 326 -8.93 14.92 -11.26
CA SER A 326 -8.38 13.97 -12.23
C SER A 326 -9.25 12.70 -12.34
N TRP A 327 -9.85 12.25 -11.24
CA TRP A 327 -10.74 11.08 -11.24
C TRP A 327 -11.99 11.35 -12.08
N ILE A 328 -12.67 12.47 -11.86
CA ILE A 328 -13.90 12.81 -12.61
C ILE A 328 -13.57 13.08 -14.08
N VAL A 329 -12.61 13.97 -14.33
CA VAL A 329 -12.33 14.45 -15.69
C VAL A 329 -11.66 13.36 -16.51
N VAL A 330 -10.61 12.73 -16.00
CA VAL A 330 -9.79 11.82 -16.78
C VAL A 330 -10.38 10.41 -16.75
N ARG A 331 -10.56 9.81 -15.55
CA ARG A 331 -11.01 8.41 -15.43
C ARG A 331 -12.47 8.15 -15.81
N ILE A 332 -13.37 9.12 -15.59
CA ILE A 332 -14.79 8.95 -15.95
C ILE A 332 -15.08 9.57 -17.31
N PHE A 333 -14.87 10.88 -17.46
CA PHE A 333 -15.30 11.59 -18.67
C PHE A 333 -14.42 11.29 -19.89
N VAL A 334 -13.10 11.54 -19.82
CA VAL A 334 -12.18 11.32 -20.96
C VAL A 334 -12.15 9.86 -21.36
N PHE A 335 -12.08 8.92 -20.40
CA PHE A 335 -12.15 7.49 -20.68
C PHE A 335 -13.43 7.11 -21.45
N SER A 336 -14.59 7.55 -20.98
CA SER A 336 -15.87 7.25 -21.63
C SER A 336 -15.95 7.84 -23.04
N TRP A 337 -15.49 9.08 -23.21
CA TRP A 337 -15.55 9.79 -24.48
C TRP A 337 -14.54 9.28 -25.52
N LYS A 338 -13.29 9.01 -25.12
CA LYS A 338 -12.20 8.66 -26.04
C LYS A 338 -12.07 7.17 -26.30
N VAL A 339 -12.42 6.32 -25.33
CA VAL A 339 -12.23 4.87 -25.40
C VAL A 339 -13.56 4.15 -25.60
N LEU A 340 -14.53 4.34 -24.71
CA LEU A 340 -15.78 3.57 -24.76
C LEU A 340 -16.72 3.99 -25.89
N TYR A 341 -16.89 5.29 -26.12
CA TYR A 341 -17.83 5.79 -27.13
C TYR A 341 -17.47 5.30 -28.56
N PRO A 342 -16.21 5.41 -29.04
CA PRO A 342 -15.83 4.90 -30.36
C PRO A 342 -15.97 3.37 -30.47
N LEU A 343 -15.66 2.62 -29.40
CA LEU A 343 -15.80 1.16 -29.36
C LEU A 343 -17.25 0.67 -29.41
N THR A 344 -18.19 1.46 -28.90
CA THR A 344 -19.60 1.04 -28.83
C THR A 344 -20.39 1.50 -30.05
N PHE A 345 -20.09 2.69 -30.59
CA PHE A 345 -20.93 3.31 -31.62
C PHE A 345 -20.24 3.45 -32.98
N GLN A 346 -18.91 3.38 -33.07
CA GLN A 346 -18.17 3.71 -34.30
C GLN A 346 -17.43 2.52 -34.92
N THR A 347 -17.41 1.35 -34.26
CA THR A 347 -16.74 0.14 -34.76
C THR A 347 -17.68 -0.80 -35.47
N THR A 348 -17.90 -0.58 -36.76
CA THR A 348 -18.65 -1.50 -37.64
C THR A 348 -17.74 -2.53 -38.36
N PRO A 349 -16.52 -2.21 -38.83
CA PRO A 349 -15.72 -3.17 -39.62
C PRO A 349 -14.98 -4.25 -38.79
N MET A 350 -14.58 -3.98 -37.54
CA MET A 350 -13.74 -4.91 -36.77
C MET A 350 -14.47 -6.10 -36.15
N TYR A 351 -15.76 -5.93 -35.82
CA TYR A 351 -16.59 -7.03 -35.31
C TYR A 351 -16.74 -8.16 -36.34
N SER A 352 -16.55 -7.86 -37.63
CA SER A 352 -16.71 -8.84 -38.71
C SER A 352 -15.59 -9.88 -38.78
N CYS A 353 -14.37 -9.58 -38.30
CA CYS A 353 -13.24 -10.50 -38.40
C CYS A 353 -12.99 -11.30 -37.11
N ARG A 354 -13.13 -10.68 -35.93
CA ARG A 354 -12.93 -11.34 -34.61
C ARG A 354 -13.89 -10.81 -33.52
N PRO A 355 -15.20 -11.09 -33.63
CA PRO A 355 -16.21 -10.51 -32.74
C PRO A 355 -15.99 -10.88 -31.27
N LEU A 356 -15.65 -12.13 -30.97
CA LEU A 356 -15.48 -12.60 -29.58
C LEU A 356 -14.35 -11.86 -28.83
N HIS A 357 -13.22 -11.60 -29.49
CA HIS A 357 -12.09 -10.91 -28.88
C HIS A 357 -12.42 -9.44 -28.58
N MET A 358 -13.10 -8.77 -29.51
CA MET A 358 -13.54 -7.37 -29.34
C MET A 358 -14.61 -7.24 -28.26
N ILE A 359 -15.58 -8.16 -28.22
CA ILE A 359 -16.60 -8.22 -27.16
C ILE A 359 -15.93 -8.45 -25.80
N ALA A 360 -14.99 -9.39 -25.70
CA ALA A 360 -14.27 -9.65 -24.45
C ALA A 360 -13.49 -8.40 -23.97
N PHE A 361 -12.79 -7.72 -24.87
CA PHE A 361 -12.08 -6.48 -24.56
C PHE A 361 -13.04 -5.35 -24.14
N GLN A 362 -14.17 -5.21 -24.82
CA GLN A 362 -15.22 -4.25 -24.48
C GLN A 362 -15.80 -4.51 -23.08
N ILE A 363 -16.11 -5.77 -22.74
CA ILE A 363 -16.57 -6.15 -21.40
C ILE A 363 -15.53 -5.76 -20.34
N LEU A 364 -14.25 -6.03 -20.57
CA LEU A 364 -13.19 -5.66 -19.64
C LEU A 364 -13.10 -4.15 -19.42
N LEU A 365 -13.24 -3.33 -20.48
CA LEU A 365 -13.24 -1.88 -20.37
C LEU A 365 -14.45 -1.35 -19.59
N TYR A 366 -15.64 -1.94 -19.79
CA TYR A 366 -16.82 -1.60 -18.99
C TYR A 366 -16.66 -2.03 -17.52
N LEU A 367 -16.05 -3.19 -17.25
CA LEU A 367 -15.71 -3.59 -15.88
C LEU A 367 -14.76 -2.58 -15.23
N LEU A 368 -13.76 -2.06 -15.96
CA LEU A 368 -12.87 -1.02 -15.48
C LEU A 368 -13.64 0.28 -15.14
N LEU A 369 -14.60 0.69 -15.96
CA LEU A 369 -15.47 1.84 -15.69
C LEU A 369 -16.32 1.63 -14.44
N VAL A 370 -16.93 0.45 -14.29
CA VAL A 370 -17.78 0.10 -13.14
C VAL A 370 -16.94 0.10 -11.87
N CYS A 371 -15.74 -0.50 -11.89
CA CYS A 371 -14.80 -0.42 -10.77
C CYS A 371 -14.46 1.04 -10.43
N SER A 372 -14.12 1.86 -11.43
CA SER A 372 -13.76 3.27 -11.22
C SER A 372 -14.91 4.10 -10.63
N SER A 373 -16.13 3.87 -11.12
CA SER A 373 -17.35 4.51 -10.61
C SER A 373 -17.70 4.05 -9.20
N PHE A 374 -17.52 2.76 -8.92
CA PHE A 374 -17.74 2.18 -7.59
C PHE A 374 -16.78 2.78 -6.56
N PHE A 375 -15.47 2.81 -6.85
CA PHE A 375 -14.49 3.43 -5.96
C PHE A 375 -14.76 4.91 -5.73
N PHE A 376 -15.17 5.65 -6.76
CA PHE A 376 -15.56 7.05 -6.60
C PHE A 376 -16.79 7.22 -5.71
N SER A 377 -17.78 6.34 -5.87
CA SER A 377 -18.99 6.36 -5.04
C SER A 377 -18.68 6.05 -3.57
N LEU A 378 -17.76 5.12 -3.31
CA LEU A 378 -17.26 4.85 -1.96
C LEU A 378 -16.57 6.08 -1.36
N LEU A 379 -15.75 6.77 -2.15
CA LEU A 379 -15.11 8.00 -1.73
C LEU A 379 -16.15 9.06 -1.36
N LEU A 380 -17.13 9.33 -2.22
CA LEU A 380 -18.21 10.29 -1.94
C LEU A 380 -19.03 9.92 -0.71
N PHE A 381 -19.35 8.63 -0.54
CA PHE A 381 -20.06 8.13 0.63
C PHE A 381 -19.30 8.44 1.91
N GLN A 382 -17.99 8.19 1.95
CA GLN A 382 -17.15 8.52 3.10
C GLN A 382 -17.10 10.02 3.41
N PHE A 383 -17.07 10.87 2.38
CA PHE A 383 -17.21 12.32 2.57
C PHE A 383 -18.57 12.72 3.13
N ALA A 384 -19.65 12.09 2.66
CA ALA A 384 -21.02 12.38 3.07
C ALA A 384 -21.33 11.90 4.51
N THR A 385 -20.77 10.77 4.97
CA THR A 385 -21.09 10.16 6.27
C THR A 385 -20.29 10.71 7.47
N LYS A 386 -19.61 11.86 7.34
CA LYS A 386 -18.80 12.60 8.34
C LYS A 386 -17.32 12.17 8.50
N GLN A 387 -16.44 13.17 8.47
CA GLN A 387 -15.42 13.36 9.52
C GLN A 387 -15.67 14.68 10.28
N GLN A 388 -16.61 14.62 11.24
CA GLN A 388 -16.55 15.40 12.48
C GLN A 388 -15.85 14.52 13.52
N ILE A 389 -14.57 14.18 13.30
CA ILE A 389 -13.67 13.72 14.37
C ILE A 389 -12.31 14.31 14.04
N THR A 390 -11.78 15.05 15.00
CA THR A 390 -10.50 15.73 15.10
C THR A 390 -9.29 14.80 14.90
N ASN A 391 -9.12 14.18 13.74
CA ASN A 391 -7.87 13.47 13.41
C ASN A 391 -7.61 13.35 11.89
N PRO A 392 -6.70 14.15 11.30
CA PRO A 392 -6.40 14.13 9.86
C PRO A 392 -5.76 12.82 9.35
N ARG A 393 -5.47 11.86 10.24
CA ARG A 393 -4.92 10.53 9.88
C ARG A 393 -5.98 9.56 9.32
N CYS A 394 -7.26 9.86 9.51
CA CYS A 394 -8.33 8.89 9.26
C CYS A 394 -8.94 8.98 7.85
N CYS A 395 -8.65 10.05 7.09
CA CYS A 395 -9.19 10.23 5.73
C CYS A 395 -8.52 9.34 4.67
N LEU A 396 -7.45 8.59 4.99
CA LEU A 396 -6.59 7.96 3.98
C LEU A 396 -6.33 6.45 4.14
N SER A 397 -7.17 5.73 4.88
CA SER A 397 -7.13 4.25 4.85
C SER A 397 -7.50 3.64 3.49
N LEU A 398 -7.85 4.47 2.50
CA LEU A 398 -8.04 4.04 1.12
C LEU A 398 -6.71 3.55 0.54
N SER A 399 -6.53 2.24 0.53
CA SER A 399 -5.56 1.57 -0.33
C SER A 399 -6.21 1.37 -1.71
N ILE A 400 -6.57 2.48 -2.38
CA ILE A 400 -6.77 2.47 -3.83
C ILE A 400 -5.39 2.29 -4.50
#